data_AF-A0AA36HW95-F1
#
_entry.id   AF-A0AA36HW95-F1
#
_cell.length_a   1.000
_cell.length_b   1.000
_cell.length_c   1.000
_cell.angle_alpha   90.00
_cell.angle_beta   90.00
_cell.angle_gamma   90.00
#
_symmetry.space_group_name_H-M   'P 1'
#
loop_
_entity.id
_entity.type
_entity.pdbx_description
1 polymer ?
#
loop_
_entity_poly.entity_id
_entity_poly.type
_entity_poly.pdbx_seq_one_letter_code
_entity_poly.pdbx_strand_id
1 'polypeptide(L)'
;MESSSAAANVFSWSATISACAKGSEWSKALGLFALMPEKRVAPNTVTYGAAISACAKGSRWEQAVAWLSETRRLRALDVLSYSATIGACEKGSQWQRALGLFECMPRMQLRPNLFSFDAAINASQKGRQWQQALGFFTAMPRAQVAPDLYCYNAVLASLHEEWLYSRGKPTPGEFLRSFQLGDYFRVT
;
A
#
# COMPACT_ATOMS: atom_id res chain seq x y z
N MET A 1 -20.87 -21.93 -29.46
CA MET A 1 -19.39 -21.88 -29.52
C MET A 1 -18.79 -20.49 -29.20
N GLU A 2 -19.59 -19.47 -28.87
CA GLU A 2 -19.09 -18.09 -28.61
C GLU A 2 -18.49 -17.85 -27.22
N SER A 3 -18.73 -18.74 -26.25
CA SER A 3 -18.22 -18.61 -24.87
C SER A 3 -16.70 -18.78 -24.75
N SER A 4 -16.07 -19.52 -25.67
CA SER A 4 -14.62 -19.77 -25.67
C SER A 4 -13.81 -18.54 -26.10
N SER A 5 -14.27 -17.79 -27.11
CA SER A 5 -13.55 -16.59 -27.58
C SER A 5 -13.69 -15.41 -26.61
N ALA A 6 -14.85 -15.25 -25.97
CA ALA A 6 -15.06 -14.20 -24.97
C ALA A 6 -14.19 -14.42 -23.73
N ALA A 7 -14.10 -15.66 -23.23
CA ALA A 7 -13.23 -15.99 -22.11
C ALA A 7 -11.75 -15.82 -22.48
N ALA A 8 -11.32 -16.33 -23.66
CA ALA A 8 -9.95 -16.18 -24.14
C ALA A 8 -9.54 -14.70 -24.28
N ASN A 9 -10.47 -13.84 -24.69
CA ASN A 9 -10.24 -12.39 -24.73
C ASN A 9 -10.01 -11.84 -23.32
N VAL A 10 -10.89 -12.11 -22.35
CA VAL A 10 -10.72 -11.64 -20.95
C VAL A 10 -9.36 -12.07 -20.38
N PHE A 11 -8.97 -13.33 -20.58
CA PHE A 11 -7.67 -13.84 -20.13
C PHE A 11 -6.52 -13.11 -20.81
N SER A 12 -6.57 -12.92 -22.14
CA SER A 12 -5.55 -12.18 -22.88
C SER A 12 -5.40 -10.74 -22.38
N TRP A 13 -6.51 -9.98 -22.25
CA TRP A 13 -6.50 -8.62 -21.70
C TRP A 13 -5.93 -8.58 -20.27
N SER A 14 -6.38 -9.48 -19.40
CA SER A 14 -5.91 -9.54 -18.01
C SER A 14 -4.41 -9.87 -17.92
N ALA A 15 -3.91 -10.74 -18.80
CA ALA A 15 -2.50 -11.09 -18.88
C ALA A 15 -1.66 -9.93 -19.40
N THR A 16 -2.10 -9.23 -20.45
CA THR A 16 -1.41 -8.06 -20.99
C THR A 16 -1.37 -6.91 -19.97
N ILE A 17 -2.48 -6.61 -19.29
CA ILE A 17 -2.53 -5.56 -18.26
C ILE A 17 -1.63 -5.94 -17.08
N SER A 18 -1.65 -7.21 -16.65
CA SER A 18 -0.75 -7.71 -15.59
C SER A 18 0.72 -7.62 -15.99
N ALA A 19 1.06 -7.94 -17.24
CA ALA A 19 2.41 -7.84 -17.75
C ALA A 19 2.88 -6.37 -17.80
N CYS A 20 2.05 -5.45 -18.31
CA CYS A 20 2.35 -4.02 -18.31
C CYS A 20 2.50 -3.46 -16.89
N ALA A 21 1.61 -3.84 -15.97
CA ALA A 21 1.71 -3.45 -14.56
C ALA A 21 3.00 -3.97 -13.94
N LYS A 22 3.41 -5.22 -14.20
CA LYS A 22 4.69 -5.77 -13.74
C LYS A 22 5.89 -5.08 -14.37
N GLY A 23 5.84 -4.76 -15.67
CA GLY A 23 6.86 -4.03 -16.42
C GLY A 23 6.96 -2.53 -16.11
N SER A 24 6.24 -2.04 -15.10
CA SER A 24 6.21 -0.61 -14.72
C SER A 24 5.66 0.32 -15.81
N GLU A 25 5.00 -0.24 -16.82
CA GLU A 25 4.28 0.49 -17.87
C GLU A 25 2.86 0.81 -17.43
N TRP A 26 2.74 1.56 -16.33
CA TRP A 26 1.46 1.87 -15.72
C TRP A 26 0.52 2.59 -16.70
N SER A 27 1.02 3.52 -17.52
CA SER A 27 0.19 4.26 -18.48
C SER A 27 -0.51 3.35 -19.50
N LYS A 28 0.22 2.37 -20.04
CA LYS A 28 -0.34 1.38 -20.98
C LYS A 28 -1.31 0.43 -20.29
N ALA A 29 -0.99 -0.02 -19.08
CA ALA A 29 -1.89 -0.88 -18.30
C ALA A 29 -3.25 -0.20 -18.07
N LEU A 30 -3.26 1.09 -17.71
CA LEU A 30 -4.48 1.87 -17.47
C LEU A 30 -5.24 2.16 -18.78
N GLY A 31 -4.51 2.42 -19.88
CA GLY A 31 -5.12 2.59 -21.20
C GLY A 31 -5.84 1.32 -21.68
N LEU A 32 -5.18 0.16 -21.54
CA LEU A 32 -5.77 -1.14 -21.86
C LEU A 32 -6.99 -1.46 -20.98
N PHE A 33 -6.94 -1.11 -19.69
CA PHE A 33 -8.06 -1.27 -18.78
C PHE A 33 -9.28 -0.42 -19.21
N ALA A 34 -9.05 0.83 -19.60
CA ALA A 34 -10.11 1.72 -20.09
C ALA A 34 -10.73 1.28 -21.41
N LEU A 35 -9.97 0.54 -22.25
CA LEU A 35 -10.45 -0.02 -23.52
C LEU A 35 -11.32 -1.27 -23.37
N MET A 36 -11.30 -1.96 -22.21
CA MET A 36 -12.06 -3.20 -22.03
C MET A 36 -13.58 -3.02 -22.15
N PRO A 37 -14.22 -2.01 -21.52
CA PRO A 37 -15.65 -1.75 -21.69
C PRO A 37 -16.03 -1.45 -23.14
N GLU A 38 -15.20 -0.70 -23.87
CA GLU A 38 -15.42 -0.38 -25.30
C GLU A 38 -15.41 -1.64 -26.17
N LYS A 39 -14.60 -2.64 -25.80
CA LYS A 39 -14.54 -3.94 -26.46
C LYS A 39 -15.57 -4.94 -25.93
N ARG A 40 -16.51 -4.50 -25.07
CA ARG A 40 -17.52 -5.34 -24.42
C ARG A 40 -16.93 -6.49 -23.60
N VAL A 41 -15.73 -6.27 -23.05
CA VAL A 41 -15.03 -7.24 -22.19
C VAL A 41 -15.17 -6.78 -20.74
N ALA A 42 -15.83 -7.57 -19.91
CA ALA A 42 -15.97 -7.26 -18.49
C ALA A 42 -14.64 -7.47 -17.76
N PRO A 43 -14.14 -6.47 -17.00
CA PRO A 43 -12.97 -6.65 -16.16
C PRO A 43 -13.27 -7.67 -15.05
N ASN A 44 -12.33 -8.58 -14.80
CA ASN A 44 -12.41 -9.52 -13.69
C ASN A 44 -11.49 -9.06 -12.53
N THR A 45 -11.49 -9.82 -11.44
CA THR A 45 -10.67 -9.55 -10.25
C THR A 45 -9.19 -9.35 -10.56
N VAL A 46 -8.64 -10.17 -11.45
CA VAL A 46 -7.22 -10.12 -11.84
C VAL A 46 -6.93 -8.82 -12.59
N THR A 47 -7.81 -8.43 -13.52
CA THR A 47 -7.66 -7.18 -14.26
C THR A 47 -7.70 -5.96 -13.34
N TYR A 48 -8.61 -5.94 -12.36
CA TYR A 48 -8.68 -4.86 -11.39
C TYR A 48 -7.44 -4.81 -10.48
N GLY A 49 -6.98 -5.95 -9.95
CA GLY A 49 -5.77 -6.00 -9.12
C GLY A 49 -4.53 -5.52 -9.88
N ALA A 50 -4.42 -5.89 -11.16
CA ALA A 50 -3.35 -5.41 -12.04
C ALA A 50 -3.44 -3.90 -12.30
N ALA A 51 -4.64 -3.37 -12.54
CA ALA A 51 -4.87 -1.95 -12.75
C ALA A 51 -4.56 -1.12 -11.50
N ILE A 52 -4.97 -1.57 -10.32
CA ILE A 52 -4.65 -0.96 -9.02
C ILE A 52 -3.13 -1.00 -8.76
N SER A 53 -2.47 -2.11 -9.04
CA SER A 53 -1.00 -2.21 -8.92
C SER A 53 -0.28 -1.27 -9.88
N ALA A 54 -0.76 -1.12 -11.12
CA ALA A 54 -0.27 -0.11 -12.05
C ALA A 54 -0.49 1.32 -11.51
N CYS A 55 -1.64 1.65 -10.93
CA CYS A 55 -1.87 2.94 -10.28
C CYS A 55 -0.87 3.20 -9.14
N ALA A 56 -0.57 2.19 -8.32
CA ALA A 56 0.41 2.28 -7.24
C ALA A 56 1.84 2.54 -7.74
N LYS A 57 2.18 2.05 -8.93
CA LYS A 57 3.46 2.35 -9.59
C LYS A 57 3.50 3.73 -10.22
N GLY A 58 2.38 4.20 -10.77
CA GLY A 58 2.22 5.53 -11.36
C GLY A 58 1.87 6.64 -10.37
N SER A 59 1.90 6.38 -9.06
CA SER A 59 1.48 7.32 -8.00
C SER A 59 0.06 7.91 -8.19
N ARG A 60 -0.82 7.18 -8.90
CA ARG A 60 -2.19 7.61 -9.22
C ARG A 60 -3.17 7.13 -8.15
N TRP A 61 -3.03 7.67 -6.95
CA TRP A 61 -3.80 7.26 -5.78
C TRP A 61 -5.32 7.48 -5.94
N GLU A 62 -5.74 8.54 -6.64
CA GLU A 62 -7.16 8.85 -6.88
C GLU A 62 -7.85 7.72 -7.65
N GLN A 63 -7.21 7.26 -8.73
CA GLN A 63 -7.72 6.17 -9.56
C GLN A 63 -7.67 4.84 -8.81
N ALA A 64 -6.60 4.58 -8.07
CA ALA A 64 -6.50 3.37 -7.23
C ALA A 64 -7.65 3.29 -6.22
N VAL A 65 -7.96 4.38 -5.52
CA VAL A 65 -9.05 4.44 -4.54
C VAL A 65 -10.42 4.32 -5.23
N ALA A 66 -10.62 4.98 -6.36
CA ALA A 66 -11.87 4.89 -7.12
C ALA A 66 -12.15 3.44 -7.56
N TRP A 67 -11.15 2.75 -8.13
CA TRP A 67 -11.30 1.36 -8.54
C TRP A 67 -11.40 0.39 -7.38
N LEU A 68 -10.70 0.63 -6.26
CA LEU A 68 -10.89 -0.14 -5.04
C LEU A 68 -12.33 0.00 -4.52
N SER A 69 -12.93 1.18 -4.60
CA SER A 69 -14.33 1.38 -4.18
C SER A 69 -15.34 0.68 -5.09
N GLU A 70 -15.07 0.65 -6.40
CA GLU A 70 -15.92 -0.03 -7.39
C GLU A 70 -15.86 -1.56 -7.21
N THR A 71 -14.65 -2.10 -7.07
CA THR A 71 -14.42 -3.54 -6.84
C THR A 71 -14.89 -4.03 -5.48
N ARG A 72 -14.95 -3.15 -4.47
CA ARG A 72 -15.55 -3.47 -3.17
C ARG A 72 -17.03 -3.82 -3.30
N ARG A 73 -17.76 -3.19 -4.24
CA ARG A 73 -19.16 -3.55 -4.56
C ARG A 73 -19.26 -4.95 -5.15
N LEU A 74 -18.23 -5.38 -5.87
CA LEU A 74 -18.15 -6.70 -6.50
C LEU A 74 -17.67 -7.80 -5.54
N ARG A 75 -17.38 -7.48 -4.27
CA ARG A 75 -16.85 -8.42 -3.23
C ARG A 75 -15.62 -9.23 -3.65
N ALA A 76 -14.89 -8.76 -4.64
CA ALA A 76 -13.82 -9.51 -5.29
C ALA A 76 -12.41 -9.12 -4.81
N LEU A 77 -12.27 -8.34 -3.74
CA LEU A 77 -10.98 -7.77 -3.35
C LEU A 77 -10.10 -8.71 -2.53
N ASP A 78 -8.82 -8.71 -2.87
CA ASP A 78 -7.76 -9.44 -2.20
C ASP A 78 -6.84 -8.51 -1.39
N VAL A 79 -5.99 -9.12 -0.55
CA VAL A 79 -4.97 -8.41 0.25
C VAL A 79 -4.07 -7.55 -0.65
N LEU A 80 -3.75 -8.03 -1.85
CA LEU A 80 -2.88 -7.36 -2.81
C LEU A 80 -3.45 -6.02 -3.29
N SER A 81 -4.75 -5.96 -3.59
CA SER A 81 -5.41 -4.74 -4.05
C SER A 81 -5.43 -3.67 -2.95
N TYR A 82 -5.70 -4.06 -1.70
CA TYR A 82 -5.62 -3.16 -0.56
C TYR A 82 -4.19 -2.67 -0.34
N SER A 83 -3.23 -3.59 -0.29
CA SER A 83 -1.82 -3.26 -0.06
C SER A 83 -1.30 -2.32 -1.15
N ALA A 84 -1.60 -2.60 -2.42
CA ALA A 84 -1.24 -1.73 -3.54
C ALA A 84 -1.89 -0.34 -3.45
N THR A 85 -3.16 -0.24 -3.06
CA THR A 85 -3.84 1.06 -2.90
C THR A 85 -3.25 1.87 -1.75
N ILE A 86 -2.90 1.22 -0.63
CA ILE A 86 -2.22 1.87 0.51
C ILE A 86 -0.87 2.42 0.04
N GLY A 87 -0.07 1.62 -0.68
CA GLY A 87 1.19 2.07 -1.28
C GLY A 87 1.01 3.22 -2.29
N ALA A 88 -0.06 3.21 -3.08
CA ALA A 88 -0.38 4.33 -3.96
C ALA A 88 -0.65 5.62 -3.16
N CYS A 89 -1.42 5.52 -2.06
CA CYS A 89 -1.73 6.64 -1.18
C CYS A 89 -0.49 7.16 -0.46
N GLU A 90 0.40 6.27 -0.01
CA GLU A 90 1.69 6.60 0.58
C GLU A 90 2.55 7.44 -0.39
N LYS A 91 2.69 7.00 -1.64
CA LYS A 91 3.40 7.78 -2.67
C LYS A 91 2.70 9.09 -3.04
N GLY A 92 1.38 9.12 -2.96
CA GLY A 92 0.56 10.32 -3.17
C GLY A 92 0.53 11.29 -1.99
N SER A 93 1.29 11.03 -0.91
CA SER A 93 1.27 11.80 0.35
C SER A 93 -0.11 11.89 1.00
N GLN A 94 -1.01 10.95 0.71
CA GLN A 94 -2.37 10.88 1.26
C GLN A 94 -2.39 9.96 2.48
N TRP A 95 -1.73 10.39 3.56
CA TRP A 95 -1.53 9.55 4.73
C TRP A 95 -2.85 9.17 5.42
N GLN A 96 -3.80 10.08 5.54
CA GLN A 96 -5.10 9.80 6.16
C GLN A 96 -5.84 8.67 5.43
N ARG A 97 -5.78 8.65 4.10
CA ARG A 97 -6.42 7.62 3.27
C ARG A 97 -5.69 6.29 3.38
N ALA A 98 -4.35 6.31 3.36
CA ALA A 98 -3.54 5.10 3.54
C ALA A 98 -3.88 4.39 4.87
N LEU A 99 -3.98 5.16 5.95
CA LEU A 99 -4.32 4.64 7.28
C LEU A 99 -5.76 4.15 7.38
N GLY A 100 -6.73 4.92 6.86
CA GLY A 100 -8.13 4.48 6.83
C GLY A 100 -8.31 3.18 6.03
N LEU A 101 -7.56 2.99 4.95
CA LEU A 101 -7.56 1.75 4.18
C LEU A 101 -6.92 0.59 4.94
N PHE A 102 -5.81 0.83 5.65
CA PHE A 102 -5.16 -0.16 6.49
C PHE A 102 -6.08 -0.66 7.62
N GLU A 103 -6.75 0.25 8.32
CA GLU A 103 -7.73 -0.07 9.36
C GLU A 103 -8.96 -0.83 8.83
N CYS A 104 -9.28 -0.66 7.55
CA CYS A 104 -10.35 -1.41 6.90
C CYS A 104 -9.97 -2.88 6.63
N MET A 105 -8.68 -3.24 6.53
CA MET A 105 -8.27 -4.60 6.18
C MET A 105 -8.76 -5.65 7.20
N PRO A 106 -8.52 -5.49 8.52
CA PRO A 106 -9.01 -6.46 9.51
C PRO A 106 -10.55 -6.57 9.54
N ARG A 107 -11.26 -5.45 9.29
CA ARG A 107 -12.74 -5.44 9.22
C ARG A 107 -13.28 -6.27 8.05
N MET A 108 -12.48 -6.40 6.99
CA MET A 108 -12.79 -7.23 5.82
C MET A 108 -12.23 -8.66 5.95
N GLN A 109 -11.77 -9.06 7.16
CA GLN A 109 -11.08 -10.33 7.40
C GLN A 109 -9.82 -10.55 6.56
N LEU A 110 -9.22 -9.46 6.07
CA LEU A 110 -7.95 -9.48 5.34
C LEU A 110 -6.80 -9.30 6.32
N ARG A 111 -5.81 -10.20 6.28
CA ARG A 111 -4.59 -10.06 7.07
C ARG A 111 -3.63 -9.08 6.38
N PRO A 112 -3.24 -7.97 7.04
CA PRO A 112 -2.22 -7.08 6.49
C PRO A 112 -0.89 -7.83 6.35
N ASN A 113 -0.21 -7.59 5.23
CA ASN A 113 1.13 -8.13 4.96
C ASN A 113 2.22 -7.08 5.26
N LEU A 114 3.49 -7.47 5.13
CA LEU A 114 4.64 -6.56 5.28
C LEU A 114 4.48 -5.27 4.49
N PHE A 115 4.08 -5.37 3.22
CA PHE A 115 3.87 -4.21 2.35
C PHE A 115 2.82 -3.24 2.88
N SER A 116 1.74 -3.75 3.48
CA SER A 116 0.67 -2.92 4.05
C SER A 116 1.16 -2.17 5.28
N PHE A 117 1.94 -2.82 6.13
CA PHE A 117 2.55 -2.20 7.31
C PHE A 117 3.59 -1.16 6.92
N ASP A 118 4.51 -1.49 6.02
CA ASP A 118 5.54 -0.57 5.53
C ASP A 118 4.92 0.68 4.90
N ALA A 119 3.93 0.50 4.02
CA ALA A 119 3.20 1.62 3.42
C ALA A 119 2.44 2.47 4.46
N ALA A 120 1.87 1.86 5.51
CA ALA A 120 1.19 2.59 6.58
C ALA A 120 2.17 3.37 7.48
N ILE A 121 3.34 2.80 7.78
CA ILE A 121 4.41 3.45 8.56
C ILE A 121 5.00 4.63 7.77
N ASN A 122 5.33 4.44 6.49
CA ASN A 122 5.82 5.51 5.61
C ASN A 122 4.78 6.62 5.42
N ALA A 123 3.51 6.25 5.23
CA ALA A 123 2.43 7.22 5.19
C ALA A 123 2.33 8.02 6.51
N SER A 124 2.43 7.36 7.66
CA SER A 124 2.43 8.02 8.98
C SER A 124 3.62 8.97 9.15
N GLN A 125 4.81 8.58 8.68
CA GLN A 125 5.99 9.44 8.67
C GLN A 125 5.76 10.71 7.84
N LYS A 126 5.23 10.58 6.61
CA LYS A 126 4.87 11.73 5.77
C LYS A 126 3.79 12.61 6.40
N GLY A 127 2.90 12.03 7.19
CA GLY A 127 1.86 12.74 7.95
C GLY A 127 2.34 13.35 9.27
N ARG A 128 3.62 13.22 9.61
CA ARG A 128 4.20 13.58 10.92
C ARG A 128 3.49 12.89 12.12
N GLN A 129 2.82 11.77 11.88
CA GLN A 129 2.09 10.99 12.88
C GLN A 129 3.00 9.91 13.48
N TRP A 130 4.04 10.33 14.21
CA TRP A 130 5.02 9.40 14.78
C TRP A 130 4.38 8.40 15.77
N GLN A 131 3.32 8.79 16.50
CA GLN A 131 2.63 7.86 17.41
C GLN A 131 1.96 6.71 16.64
N GLN A 132 1.38 7.00 15.48
CA GLN A 132 0.75 5.99 14.64
C GLN A 132 1.82 5.09 14.00
N ALA A 133 2.92 5.67 13.50
CA ALA A 133 4.05 4.91 12.98
C ALA A 133 4.59 3.90 14.01
N LEU A 134 4.80 4.34 15.25
CA LEU A 134 5.25 3.48 16.36
C LEU A 134 4.21 2.43 16.74
N GLY A 135 2.92 2.80 16.74
CA GLY A 135 1.82 1.88 16.97
C GLY A 135 1.77 0.74 15.95
N PHE A 136 1.96 1.05 14.67
CA PHE A 136 2.04 0.02 13.63
C PHE A 136 3.29 -0.83 13.76
N PHE A 137 4.45 -0.23 14.03
CA PHE A 137 5.71 -0.93 14.20
C PHE A 137 5.65 -1.95 15.36
N THR A 138 5.08 -1.57 16.49
CA THR A 138 4.88 -2.48 17.65
C THR A 138 3.82 -3.55 17.39
N ALA A 139 2.90 -3.32 16.46
CA ALA A 139 1.89 -4.30 16.04
C ALA A 139 2.43 -5.34 15.04
N MET A 140 3.54 -5.08 14.34
CA MET A 140 4.10 -6.01 13.33
C MET A 140 4.48 -7.38 13.91
N PRO A 141 5.20 -7.50 15.06
CA PRO A 141 5.52 -8.80 15.64
C PRO A 141 4.27 -9.60 16.05
N ARG A 142 3.22 -8.91 16.51
CA ARG A 142 1.92 -9.53 16.86
C ARG A 142 1.19 -10.06 15.63
N ALA A 143 1.40 -9.40 14.49
CA ALA A 143 0.88 -9.84 13.19
C ALA A 143 1.75 -10.92 12.52
N GLN A 144 2.80 -11.43 13.19
CA GLN A 144 3.80 -12.35 12.63
C GLN A 144 4.51 -11.82 11.39
N VAL A 145 4.68 -10.49 11.32
CA VAL A 145 5.40 -9.80 10.25
C VAL A 145 6.70 -9.25 10.83
N ALA A 146 7.83 -9.64 10.26
CA ALA A 146 9.13 -9.11 10.66
C ALA A 146 9.30 -7.67 10.14
N PRO A 147 9.60 -6.68 10.99
CA PRO A 147 9.93 -5.33 10.54
C PRO A 147 11.18 -5.35 9.67
N ASP A 148 11.15 -4.65 8.55
CA ASP A 148 12.32 -4.46 7.69
C ASP A 148 13.07 -3.16 8.04
N LEU A 149 14.25 -2.98 7.44
CA LEU A 149 15.07 -1.78 7.62
C LEU A 149 14.31 -0.50 7.24
N TYR A 150 13.35 -0.61 6.33
CA TYR A 150 12.53 0.51 5.86
C TYR A 150 11.58 1.00 6.96
N CYS A 151 10.92 0.08 7.65
CA CYS A 151 10.08 0.37 8.82
C CYS A 151 10.88 1.04 9.94
N TYR A 152 12.09 0.53 10.23
CA TYR A 152 12.98 1.12 11.24
C TYR A 152 13.38 2.56 10.89
N ASN A 153 13.82 2.78 9.65
CA ASN A 153 14.24 4.11 9.18
C ASN A 153 13.09 5.11 9.21
N ALA A 154 11.89 4.70 8.79
CA ALA A 154 10.70 5.56 8.79
C ALA A 154 10.28 5.96 10.21
N VAL A 155 10.31 5.04 11.17
CA VAL A 155 10.03 5.34 12.59
C VAL A 155 11.08 6.29 13.14
N LEU A 156 12.38 6.02 12.94
CA LEU A 156 13.46 6.90 13.39
C LEU A 156 13.36 8.31 12.80
N ALA A 157 13.06 8.43 11.50
CA ALA A 157 12.88 9.70 10.84
C ALA A 157 11.70 10.49 11.44
N SER A 158 10.55 9.85 11.63
CA SER A 158 9.36 10.50 12.22
C SER A 158 9.61 11.00 13.65
N LEU A 159 10.34 10.20 14.45
CA LEU A 159 10.70 10.56 15.81
C LEU A 159 11.75 11.68 15.84
N HIS A 160 12.74 11.64 14.96
CA HIS A 160 13.77 12.67 14.87
C HIS A 160 13.16 14.03 14.48
N GLU A 161 12.20 14.05 13.56
CA GLU A 161 11.48 15.27 13.17
C GLU A 161 10.66 15.88 14.33
N GLU A 162 9.90 15.06 15.07
CA GLU A 162 9.16 15.53 16.25
C GLU A 162 10.10 16.03 17.36
N TRP A 163 11.22 15.34 17.55
CA TRP A 163 12.16 15.68 18.61
C TRP A 163 12.92 16.98 18.28
N LEU A 164 13.29 17.20 17.01
CA LEU A 164 13.79 18.49 16.55
C LEU A 164 12.77 19.61 16.74
N TYR A 165 11.48 19.32 16.53
CA TYR A 165 10.39 20.29 16.72
C TYR A 165 10.14 20.64 18.20
N SER A 166 10.26 19.66 19.09
CA SER A 166 9.92 19.82 20.52
C SER A 166 11.09 20.17 21.44
N ARG A 167 12.35 19.83 21.11
CA ARG A 167 13.49 19.93 22.05
C ARG A 167 14.82 20.48 21.53
N GLY A 168 15.02 20.62 20.22
CA GLY A 168 16.27 21.17 19.63
C GLY A 168 17.50 20.26 19.71
N LYS A 169 18.36 20.27 18.67
CA LYS A 169 19.49 19.37 18.30
C LYS A 169 19.93 18.27 19.32
N PRO A 170 19.80 16.96 18.99
CA PRO A 170 20.10 15.86 19.92
C PRO A 170 21.55 15.40 19.93
N THR A 171 21.91 14.75 21.04
CA THR A 171 22.93 13.68 21.05
C THR A 171 22.23 12.31 20.89
N PRO A 172 22.79 11.35 20.13
CA PRO A 172 22.11 10.09 19.78
C PRO A 172 21.63 9.24 20.98
N GLY A 173 22.29 9.34 22.14
CA GLY A 173 21.99 8.51 23.32
C GLY A 173 20.72 8.90 24.09
N GLU A 174 20.36 10.18 24.13
CA GLU A 174 19.15 10.65 24.82
C GLU A 174 17.89 10.32 24.02
N PHE A 175 17.98 10.43 22.70
CA PHE A 175 16.90 10.09 21.78
C PHE A 175 16.44 8.63 21.96
N LEU A 176 17.38 7.68 21.91
CA LEU A 176 17.06 6.24 22.04
C LEU A 176 16.54 5.86 23.44
N ARG A 177 16.98 6.54 24.50
CA ARG A 177 16.48 6.32 25.87
C ARG A 177 15.08 6.89 26.09
N SER A 178 14.78 8.07 25.53
CA SER A 178 13.50 8.75 25.74
C SER A 178 12.30 8.00 25.15
N PHE A 179 12.52 7.19 24.11
CA PHE A 179 11.48 6.43 23.42
C PHE A 179 11.50 4.92 23.73
N GLN A 180 12.28 4.47 24.71
CA GLN A 180 12.44 3.03 25.05
C GLN A 180 12.84 2.15 23.85
N LEU A 181 13.46 2.76 22.83
CA LEU A 181 13.90 2.07 21.61
C LEU A 181 15.20 1.28 21.82
N GLY A 182 15.89 1.49 22.94
CA GLY A 182 17.15 0.81 23.27
C GLY A 182 17.07 -0.72 23.26
N ASP A 183 15.91 -1.31 23.58
CA ASP A 183 15.71 -2.76 23.53
C ASP A 183 15.32 -3.26 22.13
N TYR A 184 14.79 -2.39 21.27
CA TYR A 184 14.41 -2.74 19.90
C TYR A 184 15.58 -2.64 18.90
N PHE A 185 16.55 -1.77 19.14
CA PHE A 185 17.74 -1.60 18.29
C PHE A 185 18.98 -2.36 18.80
N ARG A 186 18.86 -3.14 19.88
CA ARG A 186 19.88 -4.10 20.31
C ARG A 186 19.78 -5.40 19.50
N VAL A 187 20.03 -5.34 18.21
CA VAL A 187 20.39 -6.53 17.44
C VAL A 187 21.59 -6.18 16.54
N THR A 188 22.70 -6.84 16.88
CA THR A 188 24.08 -6.81 16.36
C THR A 188 24.87 -5.53 16.57
#